data_AF-A0A832ZI16-F1
#
_entry.id   AF-A0A832ZI16-F1
#
_cell.length_a   1.000
_cell.length_b   1.000
_cell.length_c   1.000
_cell.angle_alpha   90.00
_cell.angle_beta   90.00
_cell.angle_gamma   90.00
#
_symmetry.space_group_name_H-M   'P 1'
#
loop_
_entity.id
_entity.type
_entity.pdbx_description
1 polymer ?
#
loop_
_entity_poly.entity_id
_entity_poly.type
_entity_poly.pdbx_seq_one_letter_code
_entity_poly.pdbx_strand_id
1 'polypeptide(L)'
;ISFAGEKDKKAVTEQYIAIRNLKKFKEFYDFRNVKLKYVGSFSEPVRISDIVGNYFKIVVRDLSKKEIQTFQDNIEIYKRGFINYFDEQRFGDIRTNNHLIGKAIIKRNWEEACKILLTFTSDEESPLATKARLYLRENWGDWRIAIKKFPRWLDVELAVLNHLVRNPEDFLGALKKIHRRLLKLFVHAYQSYLWNVMVSKYIQEVTSDYNILRTRFGELAIPKRNEDVYQLQNLEFPIIGYTTDLKDYPEYEEIIREVLNSEGVEIEDFFFVDPPYLSSEGSKRRVVVTPTNLKYVYMKSELTLEFILPRGSYATMFIKHLFI
;
A
#
# COMPACT_ATOMS: atom_id res chain seq x y z
N ILE A 1 4.46 -19.88 12.67
CA ILE A 1 4.87 -18.59 13.24
C ILE A 1 3.79 -17.59 12.89
N SER A 2 3.29 -16.82 13.85
CA SER A 2 2.35 -15.72 13.60
C SER A 2 2.94 -14.40 14.09
N PHE A 3 2.46 -13.29 13.55
CA PHE A 3 2.92 -11.93 13.83
C PHE A 3 1.78 -10.94 13.57
N ALA A 4 1.88 -9.72 14.13
CA ALA A 4 0.80 -8.73 14.08
C ALA A 4 0.82 -7.83 12.84
N GLY A 5 1.91 -7.82 12.07
CA GLY A 5 2.01 -7.10 10.80
C GLY A 5 3.39 -7.23 10.18
N GLU A 6 3.49 -6.97 8.88
CA GLU A 6 4.77 -6.90 8.19
C GLU A 6 5.47 -5.58 8.56
N LYS A 7 6.81 -5.59 8.53
CA LYS A 7 7.67 -4.43 8.80
C LYS A 7 8.56 -4.16 7.59
N ASP A 8 9.06 -2.93 7.50
CA ASP A 8 9.89 -2.52 6.37
C ASP A 8 11.18 -3.34 6.27
N LYS A 9 11.45 -3.85 5.06
CA LYS A 9 12.64 -4.66 4.76
C LYS A 9 13.94 -3.85 4.85
N LYS A 10 13.89 -2.57 4.48
CA LYS A 10 15.03 -1.64 4.46
C LYS A 10 15.04 -0.76 5.72
N ALA A 11 14.92 -1.39 6.90
CA ALA A 11 14.94 -0.71 8.18
C ALA A 11 15.45 -1.65 9.30
N VAL A 12 15.87 -1.08 10.43
CA VAL A 12 16.01 -1.83 11.67
C VAL A 12 14.62 -1.89 12.31
N THR A 13 14.08 -3.10 12.48
CA THR A 13 12.71 -3.29 12.96
C THR A 13 12.67 -4.24 14.14
N GLU A 14 11.71 -4.02 15.04
CA GLU A 14 11.45 -4.86 16.20
C GLU A 14 9.95 -5.18 16.24
N GLN A 15 9.62 -6.45 16.47
CA GLN A 15 8.23 -6.90 16.59
C GLN A 15 8.11 -8.20 17.40
N TYR A 16 6.92 -8.44 17.94
CA TYR A 16 6.58 -9.71 18.57
C TYR A 16 6.16 -10.75 17.52
N ILE A 17 6.63 -11.98 17.71
CA ILE A 17 6.22 -13.16 16.95
C ILE A 17 5.79 -14.27 17.92
N ALA A 18 4.83 -15.11 17.50
CA ALA A 18 4.45 -16.31 18.24
C ALA A 18 4.81 -17.58 17.45
N ILE A 19 5.45 -18.52 18.14
CA ILE A 19 5.85 -19.83 17.58
C ILE A 19 5.06 -20.91 18.32
N ARG A 20 4.10 -21.52 17.62
CA ARG A 20 3.24 -22.57 18.18
C ARG A 20 4.06 -23.83 18.46
N ASN A 21 3.78 -24.47 19.61
CA ASN A 21 4.34 -25.78 20.02
C ASN A 21 5.87 -25.85 20.15
N LEU A 22 6.54 -24.73 20.41
CA LEU A 22 7.98 -24.71 20.65
C LEU A 22 8.30 -25.14 22.09
N LYS A 23 8.69 -26.41 22.29
CA LYS A 23 8.95 -26.97 23.63
C LYS A 23 10.32 -26.63 24.23
N LYS A 24 11.31 -26.36 23.37
CA LYS A 24 12.68 -26.01 23.77
C LYS A 24 13.08 -24.75 23.04
N PHE A 25 13.45 -23.72 23.79
CA PHE A 25 13.95 -22.47 23.25
C PHE A 25 15.10 -21.95 24.10
N LYS A 26 16.01 -21.21 23.45
CA LYS A 26 17.03 -20.40 24.13
C LYS A 26 16.42 -19.05 24.48
N GLU A 27 16.97 -18.40 25.50
CA GLU A 27 16.60 -17.03 25.83
C GLU A 27 16.93 -16.06 24.68
N PHE A 28 18.01 -16.34 23.95
CA PHE A 28 18.48 -15.52 22.83
C PHE A 28 18.96 -16.36 21.66
N TYR A 29 18.65 -15.90 20.44
CA TYR A 29 19.17 -16.41 19.19
C TYR A 29 19.74 -15.27 18.36
N ASP A 30 20.92 -15.46 17.78
CA ASP A 30 21.57 -14.51 16.88
C ASP A 30 21.82 -15.16 15.51
N PHE A 31 21.10 -14.67 14.51
CA PHE A 31 21.26 -15.04 13.11
C PHE A 31 21.91 -13.90 12.31
N ARG A 32 22.78 -13.09 12.96
CA ARG A 32 23.44 -11.88 12.46
C ARG A 32 22.48 -10.72 12.22
N ASN A 33 21.67 -10.81 11.18
CA ASN A 33 20.72 -9.81 10.74
C ASN A 33 19.32 -10.00 11.34
N VAL A 34 19.09 -11.11 12.05
CA VAL A 34 17.87 -11.36 12.82
C VAL A 34 18.27 -11.82 14.21
N LYS A 35 17.76 -11.14 15.24
CA LYS A 35 17.96 -11.51 16.64
C LYS A 35 16.59 -11.83 17.25
N LEU A 36 16.50 -12.94 17.97
CA LEU A 36 15.28 -13.34 18.68
C LEU A 36 15.56 -13.38 20.17
N LYS A 37 14.72 -12.71 20.97
CA LYS A 37 14.72 -12.78 22.42
C LYS A 37 13.42 -13.42 22.88
N TYR A 38 13.50 -14.41 23.76
CA TYR A 38 12.31 -14.96 24.39
C TYR A 38 11.74 -13.96 25.39
N VAL A 39 10.44 -13.65 25.26
CA VAL A 39 9.74 -12.68 26.12
C VAL A 39 8.69 -13.35 27.00
N GLY A 40 8.11 -14.45 26.56
CA GLY A 40 7.07 -15.17 27.30
C GLY A 40 6.34 -16.20 26.46
N SER A 41 5.47 -16.95 27.13
CA SER A 41 4.58 -17.96 26.51
C SER A 41 3.13 -17.59 26.80
N PHE A 42 2.29 -17.74 25.78
CA PHE A 42 0.86 -17.40 25.85
C PHE A 42 0.05 -18.52 25.18
N SER A 43 -1.21 -18.67 25.60
CA SER A 43 -2.15 -19.65 25.04
C SER A 43 -2.67 -19.24 23.66
N GLU A 44 -2.60 -17.95 23.33
CA GLU A 44 -3.13 -17.39 22.09
C GLU A 44 -2.01 -17.01 21.11
N PRO A 45 -2.24 -17.14 19.79
CA PRO A 45 -1.31 -16.63 18.79
C PRO A 45 -1.38 -15.10 18.73
N VAL A 46 -0.27 -14.47 18.34
CA VAL A 46 -0.29 -13.06 17.93
C VAL A 46 -1.12 -12.92 16.65
N ARG A 47 -2.08 -12.00 16.66
CA ARG A 47 -3.02 -11.67 15.58
C ARG A 47 -2.72 -10.28 15.03
N ILE A 48 -3.18 -10.03 13.80
CA ILE A 48 -3.10 -8.70 13.16
C ILE A 48 -3.87 -7.64 13.96
N SER A 49 -4.90 -8.05 14.71
CA SER A 49 -5.66 -7.16 15.58
C SER A 49 -4.86 -6.58 16.74
N ASP A 50 -3.76 -7.24 17.14
CA ASP A 50 -3.09 -6.98 18.42
C ASP A 50 -2.10 -5.81 18.34
N ILE A 51 -1.77 -5.36 17.12
CA ILE A 51 -0.97 -4.14 16.93
C ILE A 51 -1.86 -2.91 17.03
N VAL A 52 -1.53 -2.03 17.98
CA VAL A 52 -2.18 -0.72 18.11
C VAL A 52 -1.51 0.31 17.17
N GLY A 53 -0.19 0.28 17.08
CA GLY A 53 0.60 1.21 16.29
C GLY A 53 2.07 0.83 16.19
N ASN A 54 2.85 1.71 15.58
CA ASN A 54 4.28 1.57 15.39
C ASN A 54 4.99 2.83 15.88
N TYR A 55 6.07 2.63 16.64
CA TYR A 55 7.03 3.69 16.94
C TYR A 55 8.05 3.77 15.80
N PHE A 56 8.29 4.99 15.34
CA PHE A 56 9.25 5.28 14.29
C PHE A 56 10.34 6.20 14.83
N LYS A 57 11.58 5.90 14.43
CA LYS A 57 12.72 6.82 14.54
C LYS A 57 13.33 6.96 13.15
N ILE A 58 13.19 8.13 12.55
CA ILE A 58 13.60 8.42 11.17
C ILE A 58 14.66 9.50 11.20
N VAL A 59 15.74 9.31 10.44
CA VAL A 59 16.76 10.33 10.22
C VAL A 59 16.69 10.75 8.76
N VAL A 60 16.29 11.99 8.52
CA VAL A 60 16.35 12.63 7.21
C VAL A 60 17.71 13.31 7.11
N ARG A 61 18.50 12.96 6.09
CA ARG A 61 19.88 13.42 5.90
C ARG A 61 19.98 14.34 4.71
N ASP A 62 21.12 15.05 4.61
CA ASP A 62 21.50 15.88 3.48
C ASP A 62 20.47 16.96 3.12
N LEU A 63 19.80 17.50 4.14
CA LEU A 63 18.77 18.53 3.96
C LEU A 63 19.39 19.85 3.48
N SER A 64 18.85 20.37 2.38
CA SER A 64 19.14 21.72 1.90
C SER A 64 18.49 22.79 2.79
N LYS A 65 19.02 24.02 2.74
CA LYS A 65 18.44 25.17 3.46
C LYS A 65 16.96 25.39 3.12
N LYS A 66 16.57 25.11 1.87
CA LYS A 66 15.17 25.22 1.43
C LYS A 66 14.28 24.18 2.10
N GLU A 67 14.70 22.92 2.09
CA GLU A 67 13.91 21.83 2.73
C GLU A 67 13.79 22.03 4.24
N ILE A 68 14.82 22.60 4.88
CA ILE A 68 14.76 22.97 6.30
C ILE A 68 13.70 24.04 6.54
N GLN A 69 13.64 25.06 5.69
CA GLN A 69 12.60 26.10 5.78
C GLN A 69 11.21 25.48 5.56
N THR A 70 11.04 24.67 4.52
CA THR A 70 9.80 23.94 4.26
C THR A 70 9.36 23.11 5.46
N PHE A 71 10.27 22.37 6.09
CA PHE A 71 9.99 21.64 7.32
C PHE A 71 9.52 22.55 8.46
N GLN A 72 10.18 23.68 8.68
CA GLN A 72 9.82 24.63 9.74
C GLN A 72 8.43 25.25 9.51
N ASP A 73 8.07 25.51 8.26
CA ASP A 73 6.76 26.05 7.91
C ASP A 73 5.65 24.99 8.08
N ASN A 74 5.96 23.73 7.76
CA ASN A 74 5.00 22.64 7.72
C ASN A 74 4.80 21.89 9.05
N ILE A 75 5.82 21.84 9.93
CA ILE A 75 5.78 21.03 11.15
C ILE A 75 4.65 21.44 12.11
N GLU A 76 4.37 22.73 12.24
CA GLU A 76 3.33 23.24 13.14
C GLU A 76 1.91 22.85 12.71
N ILE A 77 1.72 22.69 11.40
CA ILE A 77 0.47 22.24 10.78
C ILE A 77 0.36 20.71 10.97
N TYR A 78 1.31 19.95 10.43
CA TYR A 78 1.14 18.51 10.31
C TYR A 78 1.44 17.72 11.59
N LYS A 79 2.07 18.33 12.60
CA LYS A 79 2.14 17.71 13.94
C LYS A 79 0.78 17.53 14.60
N ARG A 80 -0.23 18.30 14.18
CA ARG A 80 -1.61 18.23 14.68
C ARG A 80 -2.44 17.19 13.91
N GLY A 81 -2.04 16.89 12.69
CA GLY A 81 -2.65 15.84 11.86
C GLY A 81 -2.11 15.90 10.43
N PHE A 82 -2.04 14.77 9.75
CA PHE A 82 -1.75 14.70 8.32
C PHE A 82 -2.71 13.76 7.61
N ILE A 83 -2.85 13.91 6.29
CA ILE A 83 -3.77 13.10 5.49
C ILE A 83 -3.22 11.68 5.38
N ASN A 84 -4.04 10.72 5.79
CA ASN A 84 -3.71 9.32 5.97
C ASN A 84 -3.78 8.51 4.67
N TYR A 85 -3.21 9.06 3.59
CA TYR A 85 -3.12 8.39 2.29
C TYR A 85 -2.39 7.05 2.38
N PHE A 86 -2.73 6.15 1.46
CA PHE A 86 -1.93 4.97 1.19
C PHE A 86 -0.70 5.38 0.36
N ASP A 87 0.49 5.04 0.84
CA ASP A 87 1.73 5.40 0.15
C ASP A 87 2.04 4.48 -1.05
N GLU A 88 2.96 4.91 -1.92
CA GLU A 88 3.45 4.20 -3.11
C GLU A 88 3.83 2.74 -2.83
N GLN A 89 4.41 2.46 -1.67
CA GLN A 89 4.75 1.10 -1.22
C GLN A 89 3.53 0.17 -1.17
N ARG A 90 2.31 0.68 -0.90
CA ARG A 90 1.06 -0.10 -0.94
C ARG A 90 0.76 -0.62 -2.34
N PHE A 91 1.18 0.12 -3.35
CA PHE A 91 0.94 -0.17 -4.76
C PHE A 91 2.09 -0.95 -5.41
N GLY A 92 3.15 -1.25 -4.65
CA GLY A 92 4.30 -2.04 -5.09
C GLY A 92 5.58 -1.19 -5.16
N ASP A 93 6.67 -1.73 -4.60
CA ASP A 93 7.95 -1.03 -4.43
C ASP A 93 8.59 -0.64 -5.77
N ILE A 94 8.77 -1.61 -6.68
CA ILE A 94 9.52 -1.41 -7.93
C ILE A 94 8.66 -0.78 -9.02
N ARG A 95 7.43 -1.27 -9.20
CA ARG A 95 6.58 -0.96 -10.37
C ARG A 95 5.33 -0.14 -10.05
N THR A 96 4.95 -0.04 -8.78
CA THR A 96 3.75 0.69 -8.34
C THR A 96 2.47 0.32 -9.11
N ASN A 97 2.34 -0.92 -9.59
CA ASN A 97 1.27 -1.36 -10.50
C ASN A 97 0.21 -2.28 -9.85
N ASN A 98 0.28 -2.55 -8.55
CA ASN A 98 -0.64 -3.48 -7.88
C ASN A 98 -2.11 -3.06 -8.00
N HIS A 99 -2.39 -1.76 -7.97
CA HIS A 99 -3.76 -1.23 -8.12
C HIS A 99 -4.29 -1.43 -9.54
N LEU A 100 -3.44 -1.39 -10.57
CA LEU A 100 -3.83 -1.64 -11.96
C LEU A 100 -4.21 -3.11 -12.15
N ILE A 101 -3.43 -4.03 -11.59
CA ILE A 101 -3.76 -5.47 -11.56
C ILE A 101 -5.08 -5.67 -10.80
N GLY A 102 -5.24 -4.99 -9.66
CA GLY A 102 -6.46 -5.02 -8.86
C GLY A 102 -7.70 -4.55 -9.62
N LYS A 103 -7.60 -3.44 -10.38
CA LYS A 103 -8.68 -2.93 -11.25
C LYS A 103 -9.09 -3.97 -12.27
N ALA A 104 -8.12 -4.56 -12.97
CA ALA A 104 -8.39 -5.60 -13.96
C ALA A 104 -9.08 -6.84 -13.33
N ILE A 105 -8.66 -7.23 -12.12
CA ILE A 105 -9.31 -8.30 -11.35
C ILE A 105 -10.75 -7.95 -10.98
N ILE A 106 -11.01 -6.75 -10.43
CA ILE A 106 -12.35 -6.26 -10.08
C ILE A 106 -13.29 -6.30 -11.30
N LYS A 107 -12.79 -5.88 -12.46
CA LYS A 107 -13.54 -5.91 -13.73
C LYS A 107 -13.63 -7.29 -14.37
N ARG A 108 -13.11 -8.35 -13.72
CA ARG A 108 -12.96 -9.72 -14.25
C ARG A 108 -12.23 -9.78 -15.61
N ASN A 109 -11.41 -8.78 -15.93
CA ASN A 109 -10.54 -8.79 -17.09
C ASN A 109 -9.25 -9.53 -16.75
N TRP A 110 -9.34 -10.87 -16.72
CA TRP A 110 -8.25 -11.75 -16.30
C TRP A 110 -7.03 -11.66 -17.22
N GLU A 111 -7.26 -11.47 -18.52
CA GLU A 111 -6.19 -11.28 -19.49
C GLU A 111 -5.40 -10.01 -19.19
N GLU A 112 -6.09 -8.89 -18.98
CA GLU A 112 -5.44 -7.62 -18.66
C GLU A 112 -4.68 -7.68 -17.32
N ALA A 113 -5.23 -8.37 -16.32
CA ALA A 113 -4.54 -8.60 -15.05
C ALA A 113 -3.22 -9.37 -15.25
N CYS A 114 -3.24 -10.44 -16.07
CA CYS A 114 -2.03 -11.15 -16.47
C CYS A 114 -1.08 -10.26 -17.27
N LYS A 115 -1.60 -9.45 -18.20
CA LYS A 115 -0.81 -8.57 -19.06
C LYS A 115 -0.07 -7.51 -18.26
N ILE A 116 -0.73 -6.85 -17.30
CA ILE A 116 -0.10 -5.89 -16.40
C ILE A 116 0.95 -6.59 -15.53
N LEU A 117 0.61 -7.73 -14.91
CA LEU A 117 1.53 -8.47 -14.05
C LEU A 117 2.83 -8.86 -14.78
N LEU A 118 2.68 -9.36 -16.01
CA LEU A 118 3.77 -9.93 -16.79
C LEU A 118 4.55 -8.87 -17.55
N THR A 119 3.91 -7.81 -18.06
CA THR A 119 4.56 -6.91 -19.04
C THR A 119 4.86 -5.51 -18.51
N PHE A 120 4.30 -5.08 -17.37
CA PHE A 120 4.55 -3.74 -16.84
C PHE A 120 6.00 -3.56 -16.39
N THR A 121 6.62 -2.44 -16.79
CA THR A 121 8.05 -2.13 -16.59
C THR A 121 8.21 -0.85 -15.77
N SER A 122 9.37 -0.69 -15.11
CA SER A 122 9.77 0.52 -14.42
C SER A 122 11.27 0.77 -14.59
N ASP A 123 11.70 2.02 -14.42
CA ASP A 123 13.12 2.40 -14.56
C ASP A 123 14.01 1.78 -13.47
N GLU A 124 13.42 1.40 -12.33
CA GLU A 124 14.10 0.73 -11.21
C GLU A 124 14.24 -0.80 -11.38
N GLU A 125 13.66 -1.37 -12.44
CA GLU A 125 13.68 -2.81 -12.68
C GLU A 125 15.02 -3.26 -13.30
N SER A 126 15.42 -4.50 -13.01
CA SER A 126 16.62 -5.10 -13.61
C SER A 126 16.53 -5.10 -15.15
N PRO A 127 17.59 -4.71 -15.89
CA PRO A 127 17.60 -4.74 -17.35
C PRO A 127 17.21 -6.09 -17.95
N LEU A 128 17.54 -7.21 -17.27
CA LEU A 128 17.15 -8.54 -17.72
C LEU A 128 15.64 -8.77 -17.63
N ALA A 129 15.03 -8.36 -16.53
CA ALA A 129 13.58 -8.44 -16.35
C ALA A 129 12.88 -7.52 -17.35
N THR A 130 13.32 -6.26 -17.47
CA THR A 130 12.75 -5.29 -18.43
C THR A 130 12.75 -5.85 -19.85
N LYS A 131 13.86 -6.42 -20.33
CA LYS A 131 13.93 -7.04 -21.67
C LYS A 131 12.96 -8.21 -21.83
N ALA A 132 12.81 -9.06 -20.82
CA ALA A 132 11.88 -10.20 -20.87
C ALA A 132 10.42 -9.74 -20.93
N ARG A 133 10.07 -8.70 -20.16
CA ARG A 133 8.73 -8.10 -20.15
C ARG A 133 8.38 -7.40 -21.45
N LEU A 134 9.31 -6.64 -22.02
CA LEU A 134 9.14 -5.96 -23.31
C LEU A 134 8.95 -6.97 -24.44
N TYR A 135 9.77 -8.04 -24.47
CA TYR A 135 9.58 -9.13 -25.42
C TYR A 135 8.15 -9.67 -25.37
N LEU A 136 7.66 -9.98 -24.16
CA LEU A 136 6.32 -10.53 -23.99
C LEU A 136 5.21 -9.52 -24.31
N ARG A 137 5.46 -8.22 -24.10
CA ARG A 137 4.54 -7.15 -24.49
C ARG A 137 4.35 -7.10 -26.01
N GLU A 138 5.44 -7.23 -26.76
CA GLU A 138 5.46 -7.21 -28.23
C GLU A 138 4.98 -8.53 -28.85
N ASN A 139 5.13 -9.65 -28.13
CA ASN A 139 4.82 -11.01 -28.59
C ASN A 139 3.81 -11.68 -27.65
N TRP A 140 2.70 -10.99 -27.35
CA TRP A 140 1.67 -11.51 -26.45
C TRP A 140 1.09 -12.82 -27.00
N GLY A 141 1.05 -13.88 -26.18
CA GLY A 141 0.71 -15.24 -26.63
C GLY A 141 1.92 -16.17 -26.78
N ASP A 142 3.14 -15.64 -26.92
CA ASP A 142 4.35 -16.45 -27.07
C ASP A 142 4.92 -16.91 -25.72
N TRP A 143 4.13 -17.72 -25.01
CA TRP A 143 4.43 -18.19 -23.66
C TRP A 143 5.69 -19.05 -23.60
N ARG A 144 5.95 -19.84 -24.65
CA ARG A 144 7.06 -20.81 -24.72
C ARG A 144 8.42 -20.14 -24.80
N ILE A 145 8.51 -19.00 -25.48
CA ILE A 145 9.75 -18.23 -25.51
C ILE A 145 9.83 -17.30 -24.30
N ALA A 146 8.70 -16.70 -23.89
CA ALA A 146 8.65 -15.82 -22.73
C ALA A 146 9.19 -16.50 -21.46
N ILE A 147 8.73 -17.72 -21.15
CA ILE A 147 9.17 -18.44 -19.95
C ILE A 147 10.69 -18.68 -19.90
N LYS A 148 11.35 -18.79 -21.06
CA LYS A 148 12.82 -18.96 -21.15
C LYS A 148 13.57 -17.65 -20.95
N LYS A 149 12.95 -16.51 -21.27
CA LYS A 149 13.52 -15.16 -21.12
C LYS A 149 13.33 -14.61 -19.72
N PHE A 150 12.26 -14.98 -19.04
CA PHE A 150 11.97 -14.49 -17.69
C PHE A 150 13.00 -14.99 -16.66
N PRO A 151 13.58 -14.09 -15.84
CA PRO A 151 14.49 -14.49 -14.78
C PRO A 151 13.88 -15.41 -13.73
N ARG A 152 14.71 -16.32 -13.17
CA ARG A 152 14.28 -17.33 -12.19
C ARG A 152 13.75 -16.78 -10.86
N TRP A 153 14.13 -15.55 -10.50
CA TRP A 153 13.68 -14.91 -9.27
C TRP A 153 12.28 -14.28 -9.39
N LEU A 154 11.70 -14.24 -10.59
CA LEU A 154 10.31 -13.81 -10.83
C LEU A 154 9.37 -15.02 -10.73
N ASP A 155 9.33 -15.63 -9.56
CA ASP A 155 8.60 -16.88 -9.28
C ASP A 155 7.09 -16.76 -9.53
N VAL A 156 6.50 -15.62 -9.16
CA VAL A 156 5.07 -15.31 -9.40
C VAL A 156 4.78 -15.29 -10.90
N GLU A 157 5.54 -14.52 -11.68
CA GLU A 157 5.36 -14.43 -13.13
C GLU A 157 5.63 -15.76 -13.83
N LEU A 158 6.66 -16.50 -13.41
CA LEU A 158 6.96 -17.82 -13.94
C LEU A 158 5.85 -18.84 -13.65
N ALA A 159 5.19 -18.77 -12.49
CA ALA A 159 4.04 -19.63 -12.18
C ALA A 159 2.87 -19.39 -13.14
N VAL A 160 2.59 -18.11 -13.45
CA VAL A 160 1.56 -17.70 -14.42
C VAL A 160 1.94 -18.18 -15.83
N LEU A 161 3.17 -17.89 -16.29
CA LEU A 161 3.65 -18.32 -17.61
C LEU A 161 3.64 -19.83 -17.79
N ASN A 162 4.04 -20.60 -16.76
CA ASN A 162 3.99 -22.06 -16.79
C ASN A 162 2.57 -22.61 -17.04
N HIS A 163 1.55 -21.95 -16.48
CA HIS A 163 0.16 -22.32 -16.74
C HIS A 163 -0.24 -21.98 -18.17
N LEU A 164 0.06 -20.77 -18.65
CA LEU A 164 -0.30 -20.31 -19.98
C LEU A 164 0.40 -21.10 -21.10
N VAL A 165 1.61 -21.63 -20.88
CA VAL A 165 2.26 -22.55 -21.83
C VAL A 165 1.41 -23.80 -22.12
N ARG A 166 0.64 -24.27 -21.13
CA ARG A 166 -0.22 -25.46 -21.24
C ARG A 166 -1.66 -25.11 -21.62
N ASN A 167 -2.14 -23.96 -21.14
CA ASN A 167 -3.51 -23.49 -21.32
C ASN A 167 -3.48 -22.01 -21.79
N PRO A 168 -3.27 -21.74 -23.10
CA PRO A 168 -2.90 -20.42 -23.61
C PRO A 168 -3.88 -19.27 -23.33
N GLU A 169 -5.15 -19.58 -23.10
CA GLU A 169 -6.22 -18.59 -22.91
C GLU A 169 -6.84 -18.66 -21.50
N ASP A 170 -6.39 -19.59 -20.64
CA ASP A 170 -6.91 -19.74 -19.28
C ASP A 170 -6.21 -18.78 -18.30
N PHE A 171 -6.48 -17.49 -18.47
CA PHE A 171 -5.88 -16.42 -17.65
C PHE A 171 -6.33 -16.48 -16.18
N LEU A 172 -7.60 -16.84 -15.93
CA LEU A 172 -8.09 -17.02 -14.56
C LEU A 172 -7.37 -18.18 -13.87
N GLY A 173 -7.21 -19.32 -14.55
CA GLY A 173 -6.45 -20.46 -14.04
C GLY A 173 -4.97 -20.11 -13.82
N ALA A 174 -4.39 -19.26 -14.66
CA ALA A 174 -3.02 -18.77 -14.51
C ALA A 174 -2.87 -17.90 -13.26
N LEU A 175 -3.78 -16.94 -13.03
CA LEU A 175 -3.81 -16.12 -11.82
C LEU A 175 -4.04 -16.97 -10.56
N LYS A 176 -4.87 -18.02 -10.63
CA LYS A 176 -5.09 -18.97 -9.52
C LYS A 176 -3.83 -19.73 -9.11
N LYS A 177 -2.73 -19.67 -9.87
CA LYS A 177 -1.40 -20.19 -9.44
C LYS A 177 -0.69 -19.27 -8.47
N ILE A 178 -1.07 -17.99 -8.42
CA ILE A 178 -0.53 -17.02 -7.46
C ILE A 178 -1.14 -17.31 -6.08
N HIS A 179 -0.33 -17.15 -5.03
CA HIS A 179 -0.82 -17.34 -3.67
C HIS A 179 -2.00 -16.40 -3.36
N ARG A 180 -3.07 -16.95 -2.75
CA ARG A 180 -4.34 -16.23 -2.51
C ARG A 180 -4.18 -14.87 -1.82
N ARG A 181 -3.23 -14.76 -0.88
CA ARG A 181 -2.94 -13.49 -0.18
C ARG A 181 -2.44 -12.40 -1.11
N LEU A 182 -1.63 -12.74 -2.12
CA LEU A 182 -1.12 -11.76 -3.08
C LEU A 182 -2.22 -11.31 -4.05
N LEU A 183 -3.07 -12.23 -4.49
CA LEU A 183 -4.25 -11.86 -5.30
C LEU A 183 -5.19 -10.91 -4.54
N LYS A 184 -5.46 -11.20 -3.26
CA LYS A 184 -6.22 -10.31 -2.38
C LYS A 184 -5.55 -8.95 -2.21
N LEU A 185 -4.22 -8.92 -2.13
CA LEU A 185 -3.45 -7.68 -2.02
C LEU A 185 -3.65 -6.78 -3.24
N PHE A 186 -3.75 -7.32 -4.46
CA PHE A 186 -4.07 -6.51 -5.64
C PHE A 186 -5.45 -5.85 -5.54
N VAL A 187 -6.48 -6.59 -5.12
CA VAL A 187 -7.83 -6.04 -4.87
C VAL A 187 -7.77 -4.91 -3.84
N HIS A 188 -7.10 -5.14 -2.70
CA HIS A 188 -6.96 -4.12 -1.68
C HIS A 188 -6.11 -2.93 -2.11
N ALA A 189 -5.13 -3.12 -2.99
CA ALA A 189 -4.37 -2.02 -3.59
C ALA A 189 -5.28 -1.17 -4.46
N TYR A 190 -6.19 -1.75 -5.23
CA TYR A 190 -7.16 -0.97 -6.01
C TYR A 190 -8.15 -0.19 -5.11
N GLN A 191 -8.67 -0.82 -4.05
CA GLN A 191 -9.46 -0.12 -3.04
C GLN A 191 -8.71 1.06 -2.40
N SER A 192 -7.41 0.88 -2.14
CA SER A 192 -6.53 1.92 -1.59
C SER A 192 -6.35 3.09 -2.57
N TYR A 193 -6.27 2.79 -3.87
CA TYR A 193 -6.16 3.78 -4.94
C TYR A 193 -7.44 4.61 -5.04
N LEU A 194 -8.60 3.97 -5.11
CA LEU A 194 -9.90 4.65 -5.13
C LEU A 194 -10.07 5.57 -3.91
N TRP A 195 -9.72 5.06 -2.72
CA TRP A 195 -9.78 5.84 -1.48
C TRP A 195 -8.89 7.09 -1.56
N ASN A 196 -7.65 6.96 -2.03
CA ASN A 196 -6.75 8.10 -2.20
C ASN A 196 -7.34 9.16 -3.15
N VAL A 197 -7.87 8.72 -4.30
CA VAL A 197 -8.47 9.63 -5.31
C VAL A 197 -9.70 10.35 -4.76
N MET A 198 -10.61 9.61 -4.11
CA MET A 198 -11.84 10.17 -3.53
C MET A 198 -11.54 11.16 -2.41
N VAL A 199 -10.64 10.83 -1.48
CA VAL A 199 -10.23 11.73 -0.41
C VAL A 199 -9.53 12.97 -0.96
N SER A 200 -8.69 12.81 -1.99
CA SER A 200 -8.04 13.95 -2.64
C SER A 200 -9.05 14.89 -3.28
N LYS A 201 -10.04 14.36 -4.01
CA LYS A 201 -11.14 15.17 -4.58
C LYS A 201 -11.93 15.89 -3.49
N TYR A 202 -12.30 15.18 -2.43
CA TYR A 202 -13.02 15.78 -1.30
C TYR A 202 -12.24 16.94 -0.69
N ILE A 203 -10.93 16.78 -0.46
CA ILE A 203 -10.06 17.85 0.04
C ILE A 203 -10.06 19.06 -0.91
N GLN A 204 -10.03 18.85 -2.23
CA GLN A 204 -10.06 19.94 -3.20
C GLN A 204 -11.37 20.72 -3.17
N GLU A 205 -12.49 20.07 -2.83
CA GLU A 205 -13.81 20.72 -2.74
C GLU A 205 -13.98 21.51 -1.43
N VAL A 206 -13.50 20.97 -0.31
CA VAL A 206 -13.76 21.56 1.01
C VAL A 206 -12.66 22.51 1.49
N THR A 207 -11.49 22.53 0.85
CA THR A 207 -10.36 23.38 1.25
C THR A 207 -10.11 24.47 0.21
N SER A 208 -9.84 25.70 0.67
CA SER A 208 -9.59 26.84 -0.22
C SER A 208 -8.17 26.90 -0.78
N ASP A 209 -7.21 26.24 -0.11
CA ASP A 209 -5.81 26.20 -0.55
C ASP A 209 -5.13 24.88 -0.13
N TYR A 210 -4.49 24.22 -1.07
CA TYR A 210 -3.84 22.92 -0.90
C TYR A 210 -2.55 22.80 -1.70
N ASN A 211 -1.65 21.96 -1.21
CA ASN A 211 -0.48 21.48 -1.93
C ASN A 211 -0.84 20.26 -2.77
N ILE A 212 -0.04 20.02 -3.82
CA ILE A 212 -0.14 18.82 -4.66
C ILE A 212 1.05 17.90 -4.41
N LEU A 213 0.78 16.74 -3.80
CA LEU A 213 1.74 15.67 -3.66
C LEU A 213 1.75 14.83 -4.94
N ARG A 214 2.83 14.91 -5.70
CA ARG A 214 3.04 14.08 -6.89
C ARG A 214 3.51 12.69 -6.48
N THR A 215 2.80 11.66 -6.92
CA THR A 215 3.14 10.25 -6.72
C THR A 215 3.20 9.54 -8.07
N ARG A 216 3.77 8.33 -8.09
CA ARG A 216 3.79 7.45 -9.27
C ARG A 216 2.40 7.01 -9.75
N PHE A 217 1.37 7.11 -8.90
CA PHE A 217 0.00 6.71 -9.23
C PHE A 217 -0.96 7.90 -9.36
N GLY A 218 -0.46 9.14 -9.30
CA GLY A 218 -1.27 10.34 -9.47
C GLY A 218 -0.91 11.47 -8.51
N GLU A 219 -1.69 12.54 -8.58
CA GLU A 219 -1.56 13.72 -7.71
C GLU A 219 -2.56 13.65 -6.55
N LEU A 220 -2.11 14.02 -5.35
CA LEU A 220 -2.93 14.00 -4.14
C LEU A 220 -2.93 15.38 -3.47
N ALA A 221 -4.12 15.87 -3.12
CA ALA A 221 -4.27 17.15 -2.44
C ALA A 221 -3.96 17.03 -0.95
N ILE A 222 -3.21 18.01 -0.42
CA ILE A 222 -2.87 18.13 0.99
C ILE A 222 -3.22 19.55 1.46
N PRO A 223 -4.07 19.73 2.47
CA PRO A 223 -4.43 21.06 2.95
C PRO A 223 -3.19 21.80 3.47
N LYS A 224 -3.06 23.09 3.12
CA LYS A 224 -1.94 23.93 3.59
C LYS A 224 -2.18 24.55 4.97
N ARG A 225 -3.43 24.67 5.39
CA ARG A 225 -3.79 25.38 6.62
C ARG A 225 -4.19 24.41 7.71
N ASN A 226 -3.85 24.77 8.93
CA ASN A 226 -4.17 23.97 10.10
C ASN A 226 -5.70 23.88 10.34
N GLU A 227 -6.44 24.93 10.02
CA GLU A 227 -7.91 24.95 10.11
C GLU A 227 -8.54 23.89 9.20
N ASP A 228 -8.04 23.74 7.98
CA ASP A 228 -8.52 22.76 7.02
C ASP A 228 -8.21 21.33 7.49
N VAL A 229 -7.00 21.09 8.03
CA VAL A 229 -6.66 19.79 8.64
C VAL A 229 -7.56 19.47 9.84
N TYR A 230 -7.86 20.47 10.68
CA TYR A 230 -8.71 20.30 11.85
C TYR A 230 -10.15 19.94 11.48
N GLN A 231 -10.71 20.54 10.43
CA GLN A 231 -12.04 20.21 9.92
C GLN A 231 -12.15 18.74 9.48
N LEU A 232 -11.05 18.15 8.99
CA LEU A 232 -10.99 16.76 8.53
C LEU A 232 -10.66 15.75 9.65
N GLN A 233 -10.40 16.20 10.88
CA GLN A 233 -9.75 15.38 11.92
C GLN A 233 -10.56 14.13 12.33
N ASN A 234 -11.89 14.24 12.33
CA ASN A 234 -12.80 13.15 12.73
C ASN A 234 -13.45 12.44 11.54
N LEU A 235 -13.04 12.79 10.32
CA LEU A 235 -13.65 12.29 9.10
C LEU A 235 -13.23 10.83 8.85
N GLU A 236 -14.21 9.95 8.65
CA GLU A 236 -13.99 8.58 8.18
C GLU A 236 -14.56 8.41 6.78
N PHE A 237 -13.68 8.06 5.84
CA PHE A 237 -14.04 7.87 4.44
C PHE A 237 -14.14 6.37 4.11
N PRO A 238 -15.15 5.92 3.36
CA PRO A 238 -15.32 4.50 3.05
C PRO A 238 -14.23 3.97 2.12
N ILE A 239 -13.69 2.81 2.46
CA ILE A 239 -12.98 1.94 1.52
C ILE A 239 -14.06 1.09 0.84
N ILE A 240 -14.34 1.39 -0.42
CA ILE A 240 -15.42 0.75 -1.19
C ILE A 240 -15.23 -0.75 -1.27
N GLY A 241 -16.29 -1.49 -0.95
CA GLY A 241 -16.41 -2.93 -1.18
C GLY A 241 -17.89 -3.33 -1.27
N TYR A 242 -18.18 -4.61 -1.48
CA TYR A 242 -19.52 -5.05 -1.90
C TYR A 242 -20.62 -4.84 -0.86
N THR A 243 -20.28 -4.54 0.41
CA THR A 243 -21.25 -4.21 1.46
C THR A 243 -21.34 -2.70 1.72
N THR A 244 -20.71 -1.87 0.89
CA THR A 244 -20.76 -0.41 1.03
C THR A 244 -22.11 0.10 0.53
N ASP A 245 -22.95 0.62 1.43
CA ASP A 245 -24.15 1.36 1.05
C ASP A 245 -23.82 2.86 0.97
N LEU A 246 -24.02 3.47 -0.19
CA LEU A 246 -23.75 4.91 -0.39
C LEU A 246 -24.67 5.80 0.45
N LYS A 247 -25.84 5.30 0.86
CA LYS A 247 -26.77 6.03 1.73
C LYS A 247 -26.19 6.30 3.12
N ASP A 248 -25.21 5.51 3.54
CA ASP A 248 -24.48 5.73 4.79
C ASP A 248 -23.49 6.92 4.69
N TYR A 249 -23.25 7.46 3.48
CA TYR A 249 -22.25 8.49 3.20
C TYR A 249 -22.80 9.59 2.26
N PRO A 250 -23.90 10.27 2.61
CA PRO A 250 -24.53 11.26 1.74
C PRO A 250 -23.59 12.43 1.39
N GLU A 251 -22.64 12.76 2.27
CA GLU A 251 -21.65 13.83 2.05
C GLU A 251 -20.60 13.47 0.98
N TYR A 252 -20.35 12.18 0.73
CA TYR A 252 -19.33 11.72 -0.22
C TYR A 252 -19.94 11.02 -1.44
N GLU A 253 -21.27 10.85 -1.48
CA GLU A 253 -21.95 10.04 -2.48
C GLU A 253 -21.63 10.53 -3.91
N GLU A 254 -21.66 11.84 -4.15
CA GLU A 254 -21.37 12.41 -5.47
C GLU A 254 -19.93 12.10 -5.91
N ILE A 255 -18.94 12.34 -5.04
CA ILE A 255 -17.53 12.04 -5.31
C ILE A 255 -17.32 10.55 -5.54
N ILE A 256 -17.93 9.69 -4.72
CA ILE A 256 -17.79 8.24 -4.85
C ILE A 256 -18.35 7.80 -6.21
N ARG A 257 -19.55 8.27 -6.59
CA ARG A 257 -20.15 7.96 -7.88
C ARG A 257 -19.31 8.49 -9.04
N GLU A 258 -18.83 9.72 -8.95
CA GLU A 258 -17.99 10.33 -9.99
C GLU A 258 -16.73 9.48 -10.24
N VAL A 259 -16.01 9.11 -9.16
CA VAL A 259 -14.77 8.33 -9.27
C VAL A 259 -15.06 6.92 -9.79
N LEU A 260 -16.06 6.23 -9.24
CA LEU A 260 -16.45 4.89 -9.70
C LEU A 260 -16.85 4.88 -11.18
N ASN A 261 -17.64 5.88 -11.61
CA ASN A 261 -18.03 6.05 -13.01
C ASN A 261 -16.82 6.30 -13.92
N SER A 262 -15.89 7.17 -13.52
CA SER A 262 -14.66 7.45 -14.29
C SER A 262 -13.78 6.21 -14.44
N GLU A 263 -13.82 5.32 -13.45
CA GLU A 263 -13.06 4.08 -13.42
C GLU A 263 -13.80 2.92 -14.13
N GLY A 264 -15.09 3.11 -14.40
CA GLY A 264 -16.02 2.13 -14.95
C GLY A 264 -16.11 0.89 -14.07
N VAL A 265 -16.34 1.09 -12.77
CA VAL A 265 -16.45 0.05 -11.74
C VAL A 265 -17.68 0.31 -10.88
N GLU A 266 -18.42 -0.73 -10.55
CA GLU A 266 -19.58 -0.68 -9.65
C GLU A 266 -19.26 -1.30 -8.29
N ILE A 267 -20.09 -1.04 -7.27
CA ILE A 267 -19.90 -1.59 -5.91
C ILE A 267 -19.99 -3.12 -5.91
N GLU A 268 -20.89 -3.68 -6.73
CA GLU A 268 -21.10 -5.11 -6.89
C GLU A 268 -19.89 -5.82 -7.52
N ASP A 269 -19.00 -5.08 -8.19
CA ASP A 269 -17.79 -5.64 -8.77
C ASP A 269 -16.80 -6.15 -7.70
N PHE A 270 -16.93 -5.66 -6.47
CA PHE A 270 -16.14 -6.12 -5.33
C PHE A 270 -16.61 -7.47 -4.76
N PHE A 271 -17.70 -8.04 -5.28
CA PHE A 271 -18.18 -9.38 -4.93
C PHE A 271 -17.75 -10.41 -5.98
N PHE A 272 -17.20 -11.54 -5.52
CA PHE A 272 -16.79 -12.66 -6.36
C PHE A 272 -17.47 -13.95 -5.91
N VAL A 273 -18.12 -14.63 -6.85
CA VAL A 273 -18.61 -15.99 -6.63
C VAL A 273 -17.47 -16.99 -6.76
N ASP A 274 -16.66 -16.87 -7.82
CA ASP A 274 -15.42 -17.62 -8.00
C ASP A 274 -14.31 -16.72 -8.56
N PRO A 275 -13.13 -16.63 -7.91
CA PRO A 275 -12.83 -17.17 -6.59
C PRO A 275 -13.34 -16.29 -5.44
N PRO A 276 -14.07 -16.83 -4.44
CA PRO A 276 -14.73 -16.03 -3.41
C PRO A 276 -13.75 -15.33 -2.47
N TYR A 277 -12.50 -15.80 -2.39
CA TYR A 277 -11.49 -15.11 -1.59
C TYR A 277 -11.12 -13.73 -2.14
N LEU A 278 -11.48 -13.39 -3.39
CA LEU A 278 -11.28 -12.04 -3.93
C LEU A 278 -12.31 -11.03 -3.43
N SER A 279 -13.49 -11.48 -2.97
CA SER A 279 -14.56 -10.61 -2.47
C SER A 279 -14.08 -9.69 -1.35
N SER A 280 -14.35 -8.40 -1.43
CA SER A 280 -13.94 -7.43 -0.41
C SER A 280 -15.15 -6.66 0.10
N GLU A 281 -15.49 -6.81 1.38
CA GLU A 281 -16.64 -6.16 2.02
C GLU A 281 -16.52 -4.63 2.00
N GLY A 282 -15.28 -4.14 2.04
CA GLY A 282 -15.00 -2.73 2.28
C GLY A 282 -14.80 -2.48 3.77
N SER A 283 -14.52 -1.23 4.13
CA SER A 283 -14.32 -0.81 5.51
C SER A 283 -14.38 0.71 5.61
N LYS A 284 -14.08 1.27 6.78
CA LYS A 284 -13.87 2.71 6.96
C LYS A 284 -12.41 3.01 7.25
N ARG A 285 -11.95 4.21 6.91
CA ARG A 285 -10.61 4.69 7.22
C ARG A 285 -10.65 6.17 7.57
N ARG A 286 -9.99 6.54 8.66
CA ARG A 286 -9.81 7.95 9.05
C ARG A 286 -8.98 8.69 8.00
N VAL A 287 -9.46 9.87 7.63
CA VAL A 287 -8.78 10.76 6.67
C VAL A 287 -7.57 11.40 7.29
N VAL A 288 -7.64 11.80 8.55
CA VAL A 288 -6.52 12.41 9.27
C VAL A 288 -5.97 11.46 10.32
N VAL A 289 -4.64 11.46 10.48
CA VAL A 289 -3.96 10.80 11.58
C VAL A 289 -3.02 11.79 12.27
N THR A 290 -3.06 11.82 13.60
CA THR A 290 -2.19 12.67 14.41
C THR A 290 -1.01 11.85 14.93
N PRO A 291 0.24 12.23 14.64
CA PRO A 291 1.40 11.59 15.24
C PRO A 291 1.43 11.84 16.74
N THR A 292 1.61 10.78 17.52
CA THR A 292 1.71 10.88 18.99
C THR A 292 3.14 10.78 19.45
N ASN A 293 3.45 11.40 20.59
CA ASN A 293 4.80 11.41 21.17
C ASN A 293 5.87 11.95 20.20
N LEU A 294 5.50 12.92 19.36
CA LEU A 294 6.38 13.51 18.37
C LEU A 294 7.52 14.28 19.04
N LYS A 295 8.74 13.89 18.73
CA LYS A 295 9.98 14.59 19.09
C LYS A 295 10.80 14.78 17.83
N TYR A 296 11.46 15.92 17.73
CA TYR A 296 12.40 16.15 16.65
C TYR A 296 13.60 16.94 17.12
N VAL A 297 14.75 16.61 16.55
CA VAL A 297 16.02 17.30 16.79
C VAL A 297 16.66 17.56 15.44
N TYR A 298 17.00 18.82 15.21
CA TYR A 298 17.71 19.24 14.02
C TYR A 298 19.15 19.61 14.39
N MET A 299 20.12 19.04 13.67
CA MET A 299 21.53 19.36 13.81
C MET A 299 22.20 19.36 12.43
N LYS A 300 22.84 20.48 12.08
CA LYS A 300 23.56 20.70 10.81
C LYS A 300 22.68 20.54 9.56
N SER A 301 22.61 19.35 8.97
CA SER A 301 21.83 19.00 7.77
C SER A 301 21.01 17.73 7.99
N GLU A 302 20.84 17.32 9.25
CA GLU A 302 20.13 16.12 9.63
C GLU A 302 18.96 16.47 10.56
N LEU A 303 17.82 15.88 10.26
CA LEU A 303 16.61 15.94 11.09
C LEU A 303 16.30 14.53 11.60
N THR A 304 16.34 14.35 12.92
CA THR A 304 15.85 13.13 13.57
C THR A 304 14.44 13.36 14.06
N LEU A 305 13.52 12.49 13.66
CA LEU A 305 12.11 12.47 14.06
C LEU A 305 11.80 11.18 14.81
N GLU A 306 11.13 11.28 15.94
CA GLU A 306 10.59 10.16 16.71
C GLU A 306 9.10 10.37 16.92
N PHE A 307 8.28 9.39 16.59
CA PHE A 307 6.81 9.49 16.72
C PHE A 307 6.14 8.12 16.67
N ILE A 308 4.88 8.06 17.10
CA ILE A 308 4.04 6.86 17.05
C ILE A 308 2.86 7.11 16.13
N LEU A 309 2.60 6.17 15.22
CA LEU A 309 1.42 6.14 14.36
C LEU A 309 0.56 4.89 14.64
N PRO A 310 -0.77 4.99 14.52
CA PRO A 310 -1.64 3.82 14.60
C PRO A 310 -1.39 2.85 13.43
N ARG A 311 -1.91 1.63 13.57
CA ARG A 311 -1.84 0.64 12.49
C ARG A 311 -2.51 1.16 11.22
N GLY A 312 -1.97 0.76 10.06
CA GLY A 312 -2.51 1.16 8.76
C GLY A 312 -2.14 2.57 8.32
N SER A 313 -1.38 3.33 9.10
CA SER A 313 -0.79 4.61 8.70
C SER A 313 0.66 4.44 8.22
N TYR A 314 1.11 5.37 7.37
CA TYR A 314 2.41 5.32 6.70
C TYR A 314 3.31 6.43 7.24
N ALA A 315 4.46 6.05 7.82
CA ALA A 315 5.43 7.04 8.30
C ALA A 315 5.99 7.89 7.17
N THR A 316 6.18 7.29 5.98
CA THR A 316 6.57 8.00 4.75
C THR A 316 5.58 9.09 4.39
N MET A 317 4.26 8.90 4.57
CA MET A 317 3.28 9.97 4.35
C MET A 317 3.45 11.13 5.31
N PHE A 318 3.71 10.88 6.59
CA PHE A 318 4.01 11.96 7.52
C PHE A 318 5.25 12.75 7.07
N ILE A 319 6.32 12.05 6.66
CA ILE A 319 7.53 12.71 6.14
C ILE A 319 7.21 13.52 4.87
N LYS A 320 6.47 12.99 3.90
CA LYS A 320 6.14 13.72 2.67
C LYS A 320 5.35 15.01 2.97
N HIS A 321 4.43 15.00 3.94
CA HIS A 321 3.72 16.22 4.36
C HIS A 321 4.66 17.27 4.97
N LEU A 322 5.71 16.86 5.67
CA LEU A 322 6.66 17.80 6.27
C LEU A 322 7.54 18.52 5.23
N PHE A 323 7.70 17.95 4.04
CA PHE A 323 8.61 18.46 3.00
C PHE A 323 7.91 18.87 1.69
N ILE A 324 6.57 19.01 1.72
CA ILE A 324 5.79 19.41 0.54
C ILE A 324 5.75 20.92 0.32
#